data_AF-A0A814DPE2-F1
#
_entry.id   AF-A0A814DPE2-F1
#
_cell.length_a   1.000
_cell.length_b   1.000
_cell.length_c   1.000
_cell.angle_alpha   90.00
_cell.angle_beta   90.00
_cell.angle_gamma   90.00
#
_symmetry.space_group_name_H-M   'P 1'
#
loop_
_entity.id
_entity.type
_entity.pdbx_description
1 polymer ?
#
loop_
_entity_poly.entity_id
_entity_poly.type
_entity_poly.pdbx_seq_one_letter_code
_entity_poly.pdbx_strand_id
1 'polypeptide(L)'
;MADINGNEIKAQKVEKCLTFENLSSTVKNVQYAVRGKVVIRAGELEKELKQGVEKPFERVIRANIGDCHATGQKPITFLRQVMALCTYPELLNSDKFPQDTKDRAQALLNACGGG
;
A
#
# COMPACT_ATOMS: atom_id res chain seq x y z
N MET A 1 25.17 -33.92 -22.41
CA MET A 1 26.44 -33.40 -22.97
C MET A 1 27.47 -33.57 -21.89
N ALA A 2 28.55 -34.31 -22.11
CA ALA A 2 29.65 -34.44 -21.14
C ALA A 2 30.55 -33.20 -21.25
N ASP A 3 31.19 -32.79 -20.15
CA ASP A 3 32.22 -31.76 -20.19
C ASP A 3 33.53 -32.29 -20.81
N ILE A 4 34.51 -31.41 -21.01
CA ILE A 4 35.82 -31.76 -21.60
C ILE A 4 36.62 -32.80 -20.80
N ASN A 5 36.14 -33.17 -19.60
CA ASN A 5 36.75 -34.14 -18.70
C ASN A 5 35.94 -35.45 -18.62
N GLY A 6 34.92 -35.63 -19.47
CA GLY A 6 34.13 -36.86 -19.52
C GLY A 6 33.15 -37.03 -18.35
N ASN A 7 32.91 -35.99 -17.56
CA ASN A 7 31.88 -36.05 -16.51
C ASN A 7 30.50 -35.81 -17.10
N GLU A 8 29.54 -36.65 -16.68
CA GLU A 8 28.12 -36.45 -16.98
C GLU A 8 27.64 -35.12 -16.39
N ILE A 9 27.24 -34.17 -17.25
CA ILE A 9 26.47 -33.01 -16.81
C ILE A 9 25.08 -33.52 -16.43
N LYS A 10 24.90 -33.87 -15.16
CA LYS A 10 23.58 -34.13 -14.58
C LYS A 10 22.80 -32.81 -14.60
N ALA A 11 21.71 -32.77 -15.35
CA ALA A 11 20.77 -31.67 -15.31
C ALA A 11 20.23 -31.56 -13.87
N GLN A 12 20.69 -30.56 -13.13
CA GLN A 12 20.25 -30.31 -11.77
C GLN A 12 18.75 -29.99 -11.84
N LYS A 13 17.93 -30.86 -11.26
CA LYS A 13 16.48 -30.69 -11.19
C LYS A 13 16.21 -29.46 -10.33
N VAL A 14 16.09 -28.30 -10.95
CA VAL A 14 15.72 -27.05 -10.26
C VAL A 14 14.32 -27.28 -9.69
N GLU A 15 14.25 -27.31 -8.37
CA GLU A 15 12.98 -27.37 -7.67
C GLU A 15 12.11 -26.19 -8.15
N LYS A 16 10.81 -26.40 -8.38
CA LYS A 16 9.89 -25.34 -8.82
C LYS A 16 9.56 -24.40 -7.65
N CYS A 17 10.60 -23.84 -7.04
CA CYS A 17 10.56 -22.93 -5.91
C CYS A 17 11.33 -21.66 -6.27
N LEU A 18 10.71 -20.50 -6.06
CA LEU A 18 11.37 -19.22 -6.28
C LEU A 18 12.33 -18.96 -5.12
N THR A 19 13.60 -18.73 -5.44
CA THR A 19 14.65 -18.37 -4.48
C THR A 19 15.30 -17.05 -4.90
N PHE A 20 16.05 -16.42 -4.00
CA PHE A 20 16.75 -15.18 -4.36
C PHE A 20 17.78 -15.42 -5.47
N GLU A 21 18.36 -16.61 -5.54
CA GLU A 21 19.36 -17.02 -6.53
C GLU A 21 18.74 -17.13 -7.92
N ASN A 22 17.53 -17.69 -8.04
CA ASN A 22 16.87 -17.92 -9.33
C ASN A 22 15.93 -16.78 -9.78
N LEU A 23 15.78 -15.72 -8.98
CA LEU A 23 15.04 -14.52 -9.35
C LEU A 23 15.70 -13.78 -10.54
N SER A 24 14.91 -13.12 -11.38
CA SER A 24 15.41 -12.28 -12.47
C SER A 24 16.38 -11.20 -11.95
N SER A 25 17.50 -11.00 -12.65
CA SER A 25 18.49 -9.97 -12.33
C SER A 25 17.89 -8.57 -12.34
N THR A 26 16.91 -8.29 -13.21
CA THR A 26 16.18 -7.02 -13.24
C THR A 26 15.49 -6.72 -11.92
N VAL A 27 14.90 -7.73 -11.27
CA VAL A 27 14.23 -7.57 -9.97
C VAL A 27 15.25 -7.45 -8.84
N LYS A 28 16.38 -8.14 -8.91
CA LYS A 28 17.45 -7.98 -7.90
C LYS A 28 18.05 -6.58 -7.89
N ASN A 29 18.12 -5.95 -9.06
CA ASN A 29 18.79 -4.66 -9.25
C ASN A 29 17.85 -3.45 -9.11
N VAL A 30 16.52 -3.65 -9.14
CA VAL A 30 15.57 -2.54 -9.01
C VAL A 30 15.59 -1.99 -7.58
N GLN A 31 15.68 -0.67 -7.46
CA GLN A 31 15.64 0.02 -6.18
C GLN A 31 14.40 0.92 -6.12
N TYR A 32 13.58 0.71 -5.09
CA TYR A 32 12.42 1.57 -4.81
C TYR A 32 12.67 2.38 -3.54
N ALA A 33 13.29 3.55 -3.72
CA ALA A 33 13.77 4.40 -2.62
C ALA A 33 12.66 4.88 -1.67
N VAL A 34 11.42 5.03 -2.17
CA VAL A 34 10.25 5.51 -1.40
C VAL A 34 9.90 4.58 -0.24
N ARG A 35 10.24 3.29 -0.33
CA ARG A 35 10.12 2.30 0.76
C ARG A 35 11.46 1.61 1.05
N GLY A 36 12.55 2.35 0.89
CA GLY A 36 13.91 1.85 1.09
C GLY A 36 14.35 1.82 2.56
N LYS A 37 15.68 1.87 2.76
CA LYS A 37 16.35 1.71 4.06
C LYS A 37 15.82 2.64 5.17
N VAL A 38 15.50 3.90 4.83
CA VAL A 38 14.99 4.88 5.79
C VAL A 38 13.64 4.43 6.37
N VAL A 39 12.74 3.91 5.52
CA VAL A 39 11.41 3.44 5.94
C VAL A 39 11.51 2.19 6.80
N ILE A 40 12.45 1.29 6.45
CA ILE A 40 12.75 0.08 7.24
C ILE A 40 13.25 0.48 8.63
N ARG A 41 14.27 1.34 8.70
CA ARG A 41 14.83 1.81 9.99
C ARG A 41 13.79 2.53 10.84
N ALA A 42 12.94 3.36 10.23
CA ALA A 42 11.84 4.01 10.93
C ALA A 42 10.86 2.99 11.55
N GLY A 43 10.62 1.84 10.89
CA GLY A 43 9.79 0.76 11.46
C GLY A 43 10.46 0.01 12.61
N GLU A 44 11.77 -0.16 12.57
CA GLU A 44 12.54 -0.69 13.70
C GLU A 44 12.49 0.26 14.90
N LEU A 45 12.70 1.55 14.69
CA LEU A 45 12.60 2.58 15.74
C LEU A 45 11.21 2.60 16.39
N GLU A 46 10.13 2.46 15.61
CA GLU A 46 8.77 2.34 16.15
C GLU A 46 8.60 1.08 17.03
N LYS A 47 9.26 -0.03 16.69
CA LYS A 47 9.23 -1.25 17.52
C LYS A 47 10.06 -1.07 18.80
N GLU A 48 11.24 -0.47 18.69
CA GLU A 48 12.10 -0.15 19.84
C GLU A 48 11.37 0.75 20.85
N LEU A 49 10.71 1.82 20.37
CA LEU A 49 9.91 2.71 21.21
C LEU A 49 8.74 1.97 21.90
N LYS A 50 8.04 1.07 21.20
CA LYS A 50 6.97 0.23 21.79
C LYS A 50 7.48 -0.73 22.86
N GLN A 51 8.74 -1.14 22.79
CA GLN A 51 9.39 -1.99 23.79
C GLN A 51 9.94 -1.18 24.98
N GLY A 52 9.78 0.15 24.99
CA GLY A 52 10.26 1.02 26.06
C GLY A 52 11.74 1.39 25.96
N VAL A 53 12.38 1.18 24.81
CA VAL A 53 13.76 1.64 24.59
C VAL A 53 13.78 3.17 24.55
N GLU A 54 14.53 3.78 25.47
CA GLU A 54 14.70 5.24 25.48
C GLU A 54 15.38 5.75 24.20
N LYS A 55 14.81 6.82 23.64
CA LYS A 55 15.30 7.56 22.48
C LYS A 55 15.14 9.06 22.75
N PRO A 56 15.88 9.94 22.05
CA PRO A 56 15.72 11.38 22.19
C PRO A 56 14.41 11.93 21.58
N PHE A 57 13.42 11.08 21.32
CA PHE A 57 12.12 11.41 20.73
C PHE A 57 11.08 10.37 21.18
N GLU A 58 9.82 10.79 21.26
CA GLU A 58 8.73 9.93 21.75
C GLU A 58 8.06 9.11 20.64
N ARG A 59 8.13 9.59 19.39
CA ARG A 59 7.49 8.94 18.24
C ARG A 59 8.20 9.23 16.94
N VAL A 60 8.04 8.33 15.97
CA VAL A 60 8.49 8.51 14.59
C VAL A 60 7.37 9.20 13.78
N ILE A 61 7.73 10.22 13.00
CA ILE A 61 6.82 10.90 12.06
C ILE A 61 7.19 10.48 10.63
N ARG A 62 6.25 9.85 9.93
CA ARG A 62 6.43 9.36 8.55
C ARG A 62 6.23 10.50 7.54
N ALA A 63 7.25 11.35 7.38
CA ALA A 63 7.24 12.46 6.42
C ALA A 63 7.91 12.11 5.08
N ASN A 64 8.04 10.83 4.75
CA ASN A 64 8.78 10.32 3.59
C ASN A 64 7.92 10.08 2.34
N ILE A 65 6.58 10.11 2.48
CA ILE A 65 5.63 9.93 1.39
C ILE A 65 4.53 10.97 1.53
N GLY A 66 3.93 11.38 0.41
CA GLY A 66 2.83 12.35 0.35
C GLY A 66 1.50 11.79 0.87
N ASP A 67 1.50 11.14 2.03
CA ASP A 67 0.29 10.71 2.73
C ASP A 67 -0.11 11.76 3.77
N CYS A 68 -0.89 12.72 3.33
CA CYS A 68 -1.29 13.84 4.17
C CYS A 68 -2.25 13.42 5.30
N HIS A 69 -3.04 12.35 5.09
CA HIS A 69 -3.90 11.83 6.15
C HIS A 69 -3.06 11.18 7.27
N ALA A 70 -2.00 10.44 6.93
CA ALA A 70 -1.07 9.88 7.91
C ALA A 70 -0.33 10.96 8.72
N THR A 71 -0.22 12.18 8.19
CA THR A 71 0.38 13.33 8.89
C THR A 71 -0.65 14.23 9.59
N GLY A 72 -1.92 13.82 9.65
CA GLY A 72 -2.94 14.47 10.46
C GLY A 72 -3.90 15.39 9.70
N GLN A 73 -3.83 15.43 8.36
CA GLN A 73 -4.87 16.11 7.57
C GLN A 73 -6.23 15.44 7.84
N LYS A 74 -7.22 16.24 8.22
CA LYS A 74 -8.59 15.75 8.38
C LYS A 74 -9.21 15.47 7.00
N PRO A 75 -9.91 14.34 6.82
CA PRO A 75 -10.63 14.09 5.59
C PRO A 75 -11.69 15.17 5.30
N ILE A 76 -11.93 15.45 4.01
CA ILE A 76 -12.97 16.40 3.60
C ILE A 76 -14.35 15.73 3.72
N THR A 77 -15.21 16.31 4.55
CA THR A 77 -16.53 15.76 4.89
C THR A 77 -17.41 15.53 3.66
N PHE A 78 -17.51 16.51 2.77
CA PHE A 78 -18.31 16.41 1.54
C PHE A 78 -17.91 15.19 0.69
N LEU A 79 -16.61 15.00 0.46
CA LEU A 79 -16.11 13.87 -0.33
C LEU A 79 -16.45 12.53 0.33
N ARG A 80 -16.31 12.42 1.65
CA ARG A 80 -16.68 11.19 2.38
C ARG A 80 -18.17 10.89 2.32
N GLN A 81 -19.00 11.92 2.42
CA GLN A 81 -20.46 11.78 2.34
C GLN A 81 -20.91 11.31 0.96
N VAL A 82 -20.40 11.95 -0.10
CA VAL A 82 -20.69 11.53 -1.49
C VAL A 82 -20.23 10.09 -1.74
N MET A 83 -19.02 9.72 -1.32
CA MET A 83 -18.54 8.33 -1.46
C MET A 83 -19.44 7.33 -0.72
N ALA A 84 -19.86 7.65 0.51
CA ALA A 84 -20.76 6.78 1.27
C ALA A 84 -22.10 6.59 0.57
N LEU A 85 -22.70 7.66 0.04
CA LEU A 85 -23.96 7.63 -0.69
C LEU A 85 -23.83 6.83 -2.00
N CYS A 86 -22.74 6.98 -2.75
CA CYS A 86 -22.49 6.18 -3.96
C CYS A 86 -22.26 4.70 -3.64
N THR A 87 -21.61 4.38 -2.51
CA THR A 87 -21.30 3.00 -2.13
C THR A 87 -22.50 2.28 -1.51
N TYR A 88 -23.41 3.04 -0.89
CA TYR A 88 -24.62 2.51 -0.28
C TYR A 88 -25.84 3.43 -0.56
N PRO A 89 -26.46 3.32 -1.76
CA PRO A 89 -27.48 4.26 -2.24
C PRO A 89 -28.74 4.37 -1.38
N GLU A 90 -29.07 3.36 -0.57
CA GLU A 90 -30.20 3.40 0.37
C GLU A 90 -30.08 4.57 1.37
N LEU A 91 -28.86 5.06 1.62
CA LEU A 91 -28.59 6.23 2.46
C LEU A 91 -29.07 7.55 1.86
N LEU A 92 -29.43 7.61 0.57
CA LEU A 92 -30.05 8.80 -0.04
C LEU A 92 -31.35 9.18 0.67
N ASN A 93 -32.06 8.20 1.24
CA ASN A 93 -33.28 8.42 2.00
C ASN A 93 -33.02 8.89 3.45
N SER A 94 -31.78 8.90 3.91
CA SER A 94 -31.44 9.33 5.28
C SER A 94 -31.45 10.86 5.40
N ASP A 95 -32.00 11.36 6.50
CA ASP A 95 -31.95 12.76 6.93
C ASP A 95 -30.57 13.21 7.43
N LYS A 96 -29.61 12.29 7.59
CA LYS A 96 -28.26 12.57 8.10
C LYS A 96 -27.30 13.19 7.09
N PHE A 97 -27.70 13.26 5.81
CA PHE A 97 -26.86 13.76 4.72
C PHE A 97 -27.39 15.08 4.18
N PRO A 98 -26.51 16.10 4.01
CA PRO A 98 -26.86 17.35 3.34
C PRO A 98 -27.39 17.13 1.92
N GLN A 99 -28.32 17.99 1.48
CA GLN A 99 -28.98 17.83 0.17
C GLN A 99 -27.98 17.89 -1.00
N ASP A 100 -27.00 18.80 -0.95
CA ASP A 100 -25.96 18.96 -1.97
C ASP A 100 -25.10 17.69 -2.15
N THR A 101 -24.84 16.94 -1.07
CA THR A 101 -24.15 15.64 -1.16
C THR A 101 -24.99 14.56 -1.83
N LYS A 102 -26.30 14.56 -1.60
CA LYS A 102 -27.25 13.64 -2.25
C LYS A 102 -27.39 13.94 -3.72
N ASP A 103 -27.53 15.22 -4.08
CA ASP A 103 -27.61 15.68 -5.47
C ASP A 103 -26.35 15.26 -6.24
N ARG A 104 -25.18 15.44 -5.62
CA ARG A 104 -23.91 15.01 -6.22
C ARG A 104 -23.82 13.49 -6.39
N ALA A 105 -24.22 12.73 -5.38
CA ALA A 105 -24.21 11.27 -5.44
C ALA A 105 -25.18 10.74 -6.51
N GLN A 106 -26.41 11.28 -6.57
CA GLN A 106 -27.40 10.89 -7.56
C GLN A 106 -26.94 11.20 -8.99
N ALA A 107 -26.29 12.35 -9.21
CA ALA A 107 -25.72 12.69 -10.52
C ALA A 107 -24.63 11.70 -10.97
N LEU A 108 -23.80 11.22 -10.04
CA LEU A 108 -22.75 10.23 -10.33
C LEU A 108 -23.35 8.85 -10.64
N LEU A 109 -24.30 8.40 -9.81
CA LEU A 109 -25.04 7.15 -9.96
C LEU A 109 -25.74 7.09 -11.33
N ASN A 110 -26.51 8.13 -11.67
CA ASN A 110 -27.22 8.23 -12.95
C ASN A 110 -26.29 8.28 -14.18
N ALA A 111 -25.04 8.71 -14.02
CA ALA A 111 -24.07 8.76 -15.11
C ALA A 111 -23.42 7.39 -15.40
N CYS A 112 -23.56 6.42 -14.49
CA CYS A 112 -23.05 5.07 -14.65
C CYS A 112 -24.17 4.12 -15.07
N GLY A 113 -23.90 3.22 -16.03
CA GLY A 113 -24.93 2.31 -16.57
C GLY A 113 -25.44 1.24 -15.59
N GLY A 114 -24.89 1.17 -14.37
CA GLY A 114 -25.26 0.20 -13.33
C GLY A 114 -26.21 0.73 -12.27
N GLY A 115 -26.55 2.03 -12.30
CA GLY A 115 -27.18 2.70 -11.18
C GLY A 115 -26.16 3.12 -10.14
#